data_AF-A0A1V2C9G9-F1
#
_entry.id   AF-A0A1V2C9G9-F1
#
_cell.length_a   1.000
_cell.length_b   1.000
_cell.length_c   1.000
_cell.angle_alpha   90.00
_cell.angle_beta   90.00
_cell.angle_gamma   90.00
#
_symmetry.space_group_name_H-M   'P 1'
#
loop_
_entity.id
_entity.type
_entity.pdbx_description
1 polymer ?
#
loop_
_entity_poly.entity_id
_entity_poly.type
_entity_poly.pdbx_seq_one_letter_code
_entity_poly.pdbx_strand_id
1 'polypeptide(L)'
;MRYVSNLIPEKSQVLKHYFKGNAHETKKSNPSLKMLRWIGGVFFLLIALSCIKHLLLTILFGFLGFMILPSSHNWIEKKFRFILTTKIKSVFAFIILLFSLPLLGHYNDVDKKEAHLLKLKLENEARIRAELERKEKIRNDSLTYFINASSQFADKHKINEASKQLKKAALFSKLPVDKNRIAVEENKISTIKAFDLVKAEKYKLALPQLDSLILKEENNPNLFYNRALCYSKTAKIKEAVSDCLKAMQLGDKKADKLYNKINPIKKRIVGYITRCCDGSTSGSTGRGTCSHHGGVCDWSEPIYQEYRKYE
;
A
#
# COMPACT_ATOMS: atom_id res chain seq x y z
N MET A 1 80.47 21.42 49.05
CA MET A 1 80.70 20.84 50.39
C MET A 1 80.34 19.36 50.34
N ARG A 2 81.31 18.47 50.58
CA ARG A 2 81.11 17.02 50.60
C ARG A 2 80.43 16.64 51.91
N TYR A 3 79.35 15.86 51.83
CA TYR A 3 78.67 15.30 53.00
C TYR A 3 79.60 14.28 53.68
N VAL A 4 80.03 14.56 54.90
CA VAL A 4 80.82 13.63 55.70
C VAL A 4 79.84 12.72 56.46
N SER A 5 79.77 11.46 56.05
CA SER A 5 78.94 10.47 56.73
C SER A 5 79.45 10.23 58.16
N ASN A 6 78.54 10.12 59.13
CA ASN A 6 78.76 9.82 60.56
C ASN A 6 79.17 10.99 61.49
N LEU A 7 78.80 12.23 61.15
CA LEU A 7 78.98 13.40 62.04
C LEU A 7 78.15 13.36 63.34
N ILE A 8 77.06 12.58 63.37
CA ILE A 8 76.19 12.45 64.55
C ILE A 8 76.47 11.09 65.21
N PRO A 9 76.89 11.08 66.50
CA PRO A 9 77.08 9.85 67.27
C PRO A 9 75.84 8.96 67.23
N GLU A 10 76.03 7.64 67.16
CA GLU A 10 74.94 6.66 66.98
C GLU A 10 73.81 6.83 68.02
N LYS A 11 74.17 7.19 69.26
CA LYS A 11 73.24 7.44 70.39
C LYS A 11 72.32 8.66 70.22
N SER A 12 72.65 9.59 69.34
CA SER A 12 71.92 10.85 69.12
C SER A 12 71.32 10.95 67.72
N GLN A 13 71.42 9.89 66.92
CA GLN A 13 70.65 9.79 65.67
C GLN A 13 69.18 9.56 66.01
N VAL A 14 68.31 10.46 65.55
CA VAL A 14 66.87 10.25 65.65
C VAL A 14 66.54 9.01 64.84
N LEU A 15 66.21 7.93 65.55
CA LEU A 15 66.04 6.61 64.97
C LEU A 15 64.91 6.67 63.95
N LYS A 16 65.23 6.41 62.67
CA LYS A 16 64.26 6.44 61.55
C LYS A 16 63.00 5.59 61.79
N HIS A 17 63.04 4.64 62.72
CA HIS A 17 61.88 3.83 63.09
C HIS A 17 60.83 4.57 63.91
N TYR A 18 61.16 5.67 64.59
CA TYR A 18 60.18 6.50 65.33
C TYR A 18 59.17 7.19 64.41
N PHE A 19 59.55 7.43 63.15
CA PHE A 19 58.68 8.06 62.14
C PHE A 19 58.05 7.06 61.17
N LYS A 20 58.22 5.76 61.39
CA LYS A 20 57.43 4.77 60.66
C LYS A 20 56.04 4.76 61.26
N GLY A 21 55.13 5.55 60.68
CA GLY A 21 53.70 5.34 60.90
C GLY A 21 53.41 3.86 60.70
N ASN A 22 52.70 3.24 61.65
CA ASN A 22 52.52 1.78 61.77
C ASN A 22 52.56 1.09 60.40
N ALA A 23 53.66 0.41 60.11
CA ALA A 23 53.81 -0.35 58.88
C ALA A 23 52.69 -1.38 58.88
N HIS A 24 51.78 -1.23 57.94
CA HIS A 24 50.61 -2.08 57.80
C HIS A 24 51.07 -3.54 57.61
N GLU A 25 51.03 -4.34 58.66
CA GLU A 25 51.25 -5.78 58.55
C GLU A 25 50.05 -6.37 57.82
N THR A 26 50.23 -6.63 56.52
CA THR A 26 49.25 -7.34 55.70
C THR A 26 49.29 -8.82 56.10
N LYS A 27 48.40 -9.20 57.03
CA LYS A 27 48.19 -10.61 57.39
C LYS A 27 47.99 -11.44 56.12
N LYS A 28 48.79 -12.50 55.90
CA LYS A 28 48.69 -13.38 54.72
C LYS A 28 47.24 -13.87 54.58
N SER A 29 46.54 -13.41 53.55
CA SER A 29 45.13 -13.75 53.34
C SER A 29 45.00 -15.12 52.67
N ASN A 30 44.10 -15.96 53.17
CA ASN A 30 43.80 -17.25 52.57
C ASN A 30 43.35 -17.11 51.11
N PRO A 31 43.93 -17.87 50.15
CA PRO A 31 43.59 -17.77 48.73
C PRO A 31 42.09 -18.00 48.46
N SER A 32 41.48 -18.96 49.16
CA SER A 32 40.04 -19.27 49.07
C SER A 32 39.16 -18.09 49.49
N LEU A 33 39.53 -17.38 50.56
CA LEU A 33 38.78 -16.22 51.06
C LEU A 33 38.84 -15.03 50.09
N LYS A 34 39.97 -14.86 49.40
CA LYS A 34 40.14 -13.83 48.36
C LYS A 34 39.25 -14.11 47.15
N MET A 35 39.14 -15.37 46.76
CA MET A 35 38.27 -15.82 45.67
C MET A 35 36.78 -15.66 46.02
N LEU A 36 36.37 -16.02 47.24
CA LEU A 36 34.99 -15.84 47.71
C LEU A 36 34.54 -14.36 47.69
N ARG A 37 35.45 -13.42 48.03
CA ARG A 37 35.17 -11.98 47.97
C ARG A 37 35.01 -11.47 46.54
N TRP A 38 35.79 -11.99 45.59
CA TRP A 38 35.60 -11.70 44.18
C TRP A 38 34.23 -12.17 43.69
N ILE A 39 33.86 -13.41 44.01
CA ILE A 39 32.55 -13.97 43.65
C ILE A 39 31.41 -13.12 44.24
N GLY A 40 31.47 -12.79 45.54
CA GLY A 40 30.44 -12.00 46.20
C GLY A 40 30.31 -10.58 45.64
N GLY A 41 31.42 -9.89 45.38
CA GLY A 41 31.37 -8.54 44.81
C GLY A 41 30.86 -8.53 43.36
N VAL A 42 31.25 -9.51 42.54
CA VAL A 42 30.71 -9.67 41.18
C VAL A 42 29.21 -9.98 41.22
N PHE A 43 28.76 -10.83 42.15
CA PHE A 43 27.35 -11.16 42.32
C PHE A 43 26.48 -9.92 42.61
N PHE A 44 26.91 -9.05 43.54
CA PHE A 44 26.17 -7.80 43.80
C PHE A 44 26.20 -6.80 42.64
N LEU A 45 27.29 -6.77 41.85
CA LEU A 45 27.33 -5.97 40.63
C LEU A 45 26.36 -6.51 39.56
N LEU A 46 26.22 -7.84 39.43
CA LEU A 46 25.22 -8.46 38.55
C LEU A 46 23.79 -8.16 39.01
N ILE A 47 23.52 -8.15 40.31
CA ILE A 47 22.22 -7.72 40.86
C ILE A 47 21.98 -6.23 40.52
N ALA A 48 22.99 -5.37 40.69
CA ALA A 48 22.87 -3.96 40.37
C ALA A 48 22.52 -3.72 38.88
N LEU A 49 23.11 -4.51 37.98
CA LEU A 49 22.78 -4.55 36.55
C LEU A 49 21.33 -5.01 36.29
N SER A 50 20.87 -6.06 36.97
CA SER A 50 19.48 -6.52 36.89
C SER A 50 18.47 -5.45 37.35
N CYS A 51 18.88 -4.54 38.23
CA CYS A 51 18.06 -3.47 38.76
C CYS A 51 18.19 -2.13 38.01
N ILE A 52 18.83 -2.08 36.83
CA ILE A 52 19.13 -0.83 36.07
C ILE A 52 17.95 0.14 35.94
N LYS A 53 16.71 -0.38 35.85
CA LYS A 53 15.50 0.46 35.78
C LYS A 53 15.29 1.33 37.03
N HIS A 54 15.75 0.85 38.18
CA HIS A 54 15.57 1.45 39.50
C HIS A 54 16.88 2.04 40.01
N LEU A 55 17.13 3.30 39.66
CA LEU A 55 18.38 4.02 39.90
C LEU A 55 18.94 3.88 41.34
N LEU A 56 18.11 4.07 42.36
CA LEU A 56 18.54 3.99 43.77
C LEU A 56 19.03 2.59 44.15
N LEU A 57 18.35 1.56 43.65
CA LEU A 57 18.67 0.17 43.97
C LEU A 57 19.95 -0.29 43.27
N THR A 58 20.16 0.16 42.03
CA THR A 58 21.42 -0.04 41.30
C THR A 58 22.59 0.64 42.00
N ILE A 59 22.41 1.86 42.52
CA ILE A 59 23.47 2.56 43.27
C ILE A 59 23.79 1.81 44.57
N LEU A 60 22.79 1.35 45.33
CA LEU A 60 22.99 0.63 46.60
C LEU A 60 23.71 -0.71 46.40
N PHE A 61 23.25 -1.56 45.48
CA PHE A 61 23.91 -2.84 45.20
C PHE A 61 25.25 -2.68 44.45
N GLY A 62 25.37 -1.65 43.60
CA GLY A 62 26.61 -1.31 42.93
C GLY A 62 27.69 -0.87 43.93
N PHE A 63 27.34 -0.01 44.89
CA PHE A 63 28.22 0.39 45.98
C PHE A 63 28.58 -0.79 46.89
N LEU A 64 27.62 -1.66 47.20
CA LEU A 64 27.87 -2.88 47.98
C LEU A 64 28.86 -3.83 47.27
N GLY A 65 28.67 -4.08 45.98
CA GLY A 65 29.58 -4.88 45.16
C GLY A 65 30.98 -4.24 45.04
N PHE A 66 31.02 -2.91 44.86
CA PHE A 66 32.26 -2.13 44.84
C PHE A 66 32.99 -2.15 46.19
N MET A 67 32.31 -2.18 47.33
CA MET A 67 32.96 -2.29 48.65
C MET A 67 33.55 -3.67 48.92
N ILE A 68 32.97 -4.74 48.35
CA ILE A 68 33.38 -6.13 48.59
C ILE A 68 34.58 -6.53 47.71
N LEU A 69 34.66 -6.01 46.47
CA LEU A 69 35.73 -6.33 45.52
C LEU A 69 37.12 -5.99 46.10
N PRO A 70 38.11 -6.91 46.02
CA PRO A 70 39.44 -6.66 46.58
C PRO A 70 40.18 -5.48 45.94
N SER A 71 40.03 -5.26 44.63
CA SER A 71 40.72 -4.21 43.89
C SER A 71 40.27 -2.80 44.32
N SER A 72 38.96 -2.60 44.43
CA SER A 72 38.35 -1.34 44.86
C SER A 72 38.59 -1.08 46.35
N HIS A 73 38.49 -2.12 47.19
CA HIS A 73 38.83 -2.03 48.60
C HIS A 73 40.25 -1.49 48.84
N ASN A 74 41.25 -2.07 48.17
CA ASN A 74 42.64 -1.63 48.28
C ASN A 74 42.84 -0.18 47.80
N TRP A 75 42.06 0.25 46.80
CA TRP A 75 42.09 1.62 46.30
C TRP A 75 41.53 2.61 47.32
N ILE A 76 40.41 2.28 47.98
CA ILE A 76 39.77 3.11 49.01
C ILE A 76 40.70 3.32 50.21
N GLU A 77 41.29 2.24 50.74
CA GLU A 77 42.19 2.32 51.90
C GLU A 77 43.42 3.19 51.61
N LYS A 78 43.99 3.07 50.40
CA LYS A 78 45.13 3.89 49.98
C LYS A 78 44.76 5.37 49.84
N LYS A 79 43.59 5.66 49.27
CA LYS A 79 43.15 7.04 49.00
C LYS A 79 42.77 7.79 50.28
N PHE A 80 42.07 7.14 51.20
CA PHE A 80 41.56 7.76 52.42
C PHE A 80 42.37 7.44 53.69
N ARG A 81 43.44 6.65 53.58
CA ARG A 81 44.39 6.33 54.67
C ARG A 81 43.72 5.75 55.93
N PHE A 82 42.70 4.90 55.76
CA PHE A 82 42.04 4.20 56.86
C PHE A 82 41.91 2.69 56.58
N ILE A 83 41.64 1.90 57.62
CA ILE A 83 41.51 0.44 57.56
C ILE A 83 40.03 0.04 57.56
N LEU A 84 39.56 -0.55 56.47
CA LEU A 84 38.18 -1.01 56.37
C LEU A 84 38.10 -2.45 56.92
N THR A 85 37.99 -2.54 58.25
CA THR A 85 37.87 -3.82 58.96
C THR A 85 36.63 -4.60 58.54
N THR A 86 36.64 -5.92 58.75
CA THR A 86 35.48 -6.79 58.43
C THR A 86 34.22 -6.39 59.19
N LYS A 87 34.37 -5.88 60.43
CA LYS A 87 33.26 -5.37 61.25
C LYS A 87 32.60 -4.13 60.63
N ILE A 88 33.41 -3.18 60.16
CA ILE A 88 32.89 -1.97 59.50
C ILE A 88 32.15 -2.35 58.21
N LYS A 89 32.72 -3.26 57.40
CA LYS A 89 32.06 -3.75 56.17
C LYS A 89 30.73 -4.45 56.44
N SER A 90 30.67 -5.32 57.46
CA SER A 90 29.43 -6.01 57.80
C SER A 90 28.35 -5.04 58.29
N VAL A 91 28.72 -3.99 59.03
CA VAL A 91 27.78 -2.94 59.47
C VAL A 91 27.25 -2.14 58.27
N PHE A 92 28.12 -1.66 57.38
CA PHE A 92 27.68 -0.95 56.17
C PHE A 92 26.83 -1.83 55.24
N ALA A 93 27.23 -3.08 55.05
CA ALA A 93 26.47 -4.04 54.25
C ALA A 93 25.08 -4.31 54.85
N PHE A 94 25.00 -4.46 56.17
CA PHE A 94 23.74 -4.64 56.88
C PHE A 94 22.83 -3.42 56.75
N ILE A 95 23.36 -2.21 56.91
CA ILE A 95 22.61 -0.97 56.73
C ILE A 95 22.07 -0.87 55.29
N ILE A 96 22.92 -1.09 54.28
CA ILE A 96 22.52 -1.05 52.87
C ILE A 96 21.43 -2.10 52.58
N LEU A 97 21.59 -3.32 53.10
CA LEU A 97 20.60 -4.39 52.92
C LEU A 97 19.27 -4.05 53.62
N LEU A 98 19.32 -3.50 54.82
CA LEU A 98 18.15 -3.08 55.59
C LEU A 98 17.33 -2.00 54.86
N PHE A 99 18.00 -1.03 54.22
CA PHE A 99 17.33 -0.03 53.39
C PHE A 99 16.90 -0.56 52.01
N SER A 100 17.58 -1.57 51.47
CA SER A 100 17.24 -2.15 50.15
C SER A 100 15.95 -2.97 50.16
N LEU A 101 15.60 -3.62 51.27
CA LEU A 101 14.40 -4.46 51.40
C LEU A 101 13.08 -3.70 51.15
N PRO A 102 12.78 -2.57 51.82
CA PRO A 102 11.56 -1.82 51.54
C PRO A 102 11.54 -1.19 50.13
N LEU A 103 12.71 -0.81 49.59
CA LEU A 103 12.84 -0.29 48.23
C LEU A 103 12.51 -1.36 47.18
N LEU A 104 12.92 -2.62 47.40
CA LEU A 104 12.57 -3.74 46.52
C LEU A 104 11.05 -3.93 46.40
N GLY A 105 10.35 -3.91 47.54
CA GLY A 105 8.89 -4.03 47.59
C GLY A 105 8.19 -2.89 46.86
N HIS A 106 8.60 -1.65 47.16
CA HIS A 106 8.05 -0.46 46.52
C HIS A 106 8.23 -0.48 45.00
N TYR A 107 9.45 -0.74 44.50
CA TYR A 107 9.73 -0.76 43.07
C TYR A 107 9.03 -1.89 42.33
N ASN A 108 8.89 -3.06 42.94
CA ASN A 108 8.08 -4.15 42.39
C ASN A 108 6.60 -3.73 42.22
N ASP A 109 6.05 -2.99 43.18
CA ASP A 109 4.66 -2.50 43.09
C ASP A 109 4.51 -1.38 42.04
N VAL A 110 5.52 -0.52 41.88
CA VAL A 110 5.58 0.49 40.82
C VAL A 110 5.61 -0.18 39.45
N ASP A 111 6.51 -1.14 39.24
CA ASP A 111 6.64 -1.89 37.98
C ASP A 111 5.33 -2.61 37.61
N LYS A 112 4.64 -3.21 38.60
CA LYS A 112 3.33 -3.85 38.39
C LYS A 112 2.27 -2.85 37.97
N LYS A 113 2.22 -1.66 38.59
CA LYS A 113 1.28 -0.59 38.22
C LYS A 113 1.56 -0.08 36.82
N GLU A 114 2.82 0.16 36.47
CA GLU A 114 3.22 0.58 35.13
C GLU A 114 2.86 -0.47 34.07
N ALA A 115 3.13 -1.75 34.33
CA ALA A 115 2.75 -2.84 33.45
C ALA A 115 1.23 -2.93 33.26
N HIS A 116 0.46 -2.75 34.34
CA HIS A 116 -1.00 -2.72 34.28
C HIS A 116 -1.52 -1.53 33.46
N LEU A 117 -0.96 -0.33 33.67
CA LEU A 117 -1.32 0.87 32.91
C LEU A 117 -1.00 0.73 31.42
N LEU A 118 0.16 0.17 31.09
CA LEU A 118 0.55 -0.11 29.72
C LEU A 118 -0.43 -1.10 29.07
N LYS A 119 -0.79 -2.17 29.78
CA LYS A 119 -1.77 -3.15 29.30
C LYS A 119 -3.13 -2.50 29.04
N LEU A 120 -3.62 -1.69 29.98
CA LEU A 120 -4.88 -0.96 29.83
C LEU A 120 -4.85 -0.01 28.63
N LYS A 121 -3.72 0.69 28.41
CA LYS A 121 -3.55 1.59 27.26
C LYS A 121 -3.60 0.81 25.94
N LEU A 122 -2.87 -0.29 25.84
CA LEU A 122 -2.88 -1.15 24.65
C LEU A 122 -4.27 -1.74 24.38
N GLU A 123 -4.98 -2.18 25.44
CA GLU A 123 -6.35 -2.67 25.33
C GLU A 123 -7.31 -1.58 24.86
N ASN A 124 -7.20 -0.35 25.39
CA ASN A 124 -8.03 0.78 24.96
C ASN A 124 -7.76 1.16 23.50
N GLU A 125 -6.49 1.22 23.08
CA GLU A 125 -6.12 1.47 21.69
C GLU A 125 -6.61 0.36 20.75
N ALA A 126 -6.56 -0.90 21.19
CA ALA A 126 -7.13 -2.02 20.45
C ALA A 126 -8.67 -1.92 20.34
N ARG A 127 -9.36 -1.55 21.42
CA ARG A 127 -10.82 -1.32 21.42
C ARG A 127 -11.23 -0.21 20.46
N ILE A 128 -10.53 0.93 20.50
CA ILE A 128 -10.79 2.07 19.61
C ILE A 128 -10.56 1.66 18.15
N ARG A 129 -9.46 0.95 17.84
CA ARG A 129 -9.21 0.43 16.49
C ARG A 129 -10.31 -0.51 16.01
N ALA A 130 -10.71 -1.47 16.84
CA ALA A 130 -11.80 -2.39 16.53
C ALA A 130 -13.14 -1.67 16.29
N GLU A 131 -13.43 -0.61 17.06
CA GLU A 131 -14.64 0.18 16.87
C GLU A 131 -14.60 0.98 15.55
N LEU A 132 -13.46 1.57 15.20
CA LEU A 132 -13.26 2.27 13.94
C LEU A 132 -13.42 1.32 12.75
N GLU A 133 -12.81 0.14 12.82
CA GLU A 133 -12.95 -0.91 11.80
C GLU A 133 -14.41 -1.38 11.67
N ARG A 134 -15.12 -1.54 12.79
CA ARG A 134 -16.55 -1.89 12.79
C ARG A 134 -17.39 -0.83 12.09
N LYS A 135 -17.17 0.46 12.41
CA LYS A 135 -17.89 1.58 11.77
C LYS A 135 -17.60 1.64 10.27
N GLU A 136 -16.34 1.44 9.89
CA GLU A 136 -15.93 1.43 8.49
C GLU A 136 -16.53 0.25 7.72
N LYS A 137 -16.60 -0.93 8.35
CA LYS A 137 -17.28 -2.10 7.78
C LYS A 137 -18.77 -1.82 7.55
N ILE A 138 -19.47 -1.28 8.54
CA ILE A 138 -20.90 -0.92 8.40
C ILE A 138 -21.12 0.09 7.27
N ARG A 139 -20.25 1.10 7.16
CA ARG A 139 -20.28 2.06 6.06
C ARG A 139 -20.13 1.37 4.70
N ASN A 140 -19.11 0.51 4.56
CA ASN A 140 -18.85 -0.20 3.30
C ASN A 140 -19.95 -1.22 2.96
N ASP A 141 -20.52 -1.90 3.96
CA ASP A 141 -21.66 -2.81 3.79
C ASP A 141 -22.88 -2.03 3.27
N SER A 142 -23.16 -0.85 3.83
CA SER A 142 -24.23 0.05 3.38
C SER A 142 -24.00 0.54 1.95
N LEU A 143 -22.78 1.00 1.64
CA LEU A 143 -22.39 1.41 0.29
C LEU A 143 -22.62 0.28 -0.72
N THR A 144 -22.14 -0.91 -0.40
CA THR A 144 -22.25 -2.10 -1.27
C THR A 144 -23.70 -2.53 -1.44
N TYR A 145 -24.50 -2.49 -0.38
CA TYR A 145 -25.93 -2.77 -0.45
C TYR A 145 -26.64 -1.85 -1.44
N PHE A 146 -26.42 -0.54 -1.37
CA PHE A 146 -27.08 0.41 -2.28
C PHE A 146 -26.59 0.29 -3.73
N ILE A 147 -25.30 0.01 -3.94
CA ILE A 147 -24.75 -0.29 -5.26
C ILE A 147 -25.42 -1.54 -5.85
N ASN A 148 -25.48 -2.63 -5.09
CA ASN A 148 -26.09 -3.88 -5.56
C ASN A 148 -27.58 -3.70 -5.86
N ALA A 149 -28.32 -3.01 -4.99
CA ALA A 149 -29.72 -2.67 -5.23
C ALA A 149 -29.90 -1.81 -6.49
N SER A 150 -29.03 -0.82 -6.70
CA SER A 150 -29.00 -0.02 -7.92
C SER A 150 -28.81 -0.88 -9.16
N SER A 151 -27.81 -1.77 -9.13
CA SER A 151 -27.49 -2.66 -10.24
C SER A 151 -28.68 -3.58 -10.58
N GLN A 152 -29.35 -4.16 -9.56
CA GLN A 152 -30.56 -4.97 -9.75
C GLN A 152 -31.72 -4.19 -10.38
N PHE A 153 -31.92 -2.92 -10.03
CA PHE A 153 -32.93 -2.09 -10.68
C PHE A 153 -32.55 -1.75 -12.12
N ALA A 154 -31.27 -1.48 -12.37
CA ALA A 154 -30.74 -1.21 -13.70
C ALA A 154 -30.94 -2.41 -14.64
N ASP A 155 -30.65 -3.62 -14.17
CA ASP A 155 -30.85 -4.87 -14.92
C ASP A 155 -32.34 -5.12 -15.25
N LYS A 156 -33.25 -4.59 -14.42
CA LYS A 156 -34.71 -4.61 -14.65
C LYS A 156 -35.20 -3.41 -15.48
N HIS A 157 -34.30 -2.61 -16.06
CA HIS A 157 -34.60 -1.38 -16.81
C HIS A 157 -35.36 -0.31 -16.00
N LYS A 158 -35.30 -0.37 -14.67
CA LYS A 158 -35.89 0.62 -13.75
C LYS A 158 -34.89 1.72 -13.41
N ILE A 159 -34.59 2.54 -14.42
CA ILE A 159 -33.48 3.51 -14.38
C ILE A 159 -33.64 4.57 -13.28
N ASN A 160 -34.85 5.07 -13.07
CA ASN A 160 -35.11 6.10 -12.06
C ASN A 160 -34.85 5.57 -10.64
N GLU A 161 -35.31 4.35 -10.36
CA GLU A 161 -35.08 3.66 -9.10
C GLU A 161 -33.59 3.31 -8.91
N ALA A 162 -32.92 2.85 -9.97
CA ALA A 162 -31.48 2.59 -9.95
C ALA A 162 -30.70 3.87 -9.58
N SER A 163 -30.92 4.97 -10.29
CA SER A 163 -30.29 6.25 -9.98
C SER A 163 -30.61 6.75 -8.56
N LYS A 164 -31.81 6.47 -8.04
CA LYS A 164 -32.18 6.81 -6.65
C LYS A 164 -31.35 6.02 -5.63
N GLN A 165 -31.13 4.73 -5.84
CA GLN A 165 -30.28 3.92 -4.95
C GLN A 165 -28.82 4.34 -5.07
N LEU A 166 -28.32 4.62 -6.27
CA LEU A 166 -26.94 5.09 -6.46
C LEU A 166 -26.69 6.44 -5.78
N LYS A 167 -27.66 7.36 -5.78
CA LYS A 167 -27.60 8.59 -4.99
C LYS A 167 -27.47 8.33 -3.49
N LYS A 168 -28.15 7.31 -2.96
CA LYS A 168 -27.97 6.90 -1.55
C LYS A 168 -26.58 6.33 -1.31
N ALA A 169 -26.06 5.52 -2.23
CA ALA A 169 -24.70 4.98 -2.16
C ALA A 169 -23.66 6.12 -2.07
N ALA A 170 -23.85 7.20 -2.83
CA ALA A 170 -22.97 8.37 -2.81
C ALA A 170 -22.84 9.04 -1.43
N LEU A 171 -23.87 8.96 -0.58
CA LEU A 171 -23.83 9.48 0.80
C LEU A 171 -22.81 8.73 1.67
N PHE A 172 -22.53 7.47 1.35
CA PHE A 172 -21.55 6.66 2.05
C PHE A 172 -20.17 6.71 1.40
N SER A 173 -20.02 7.36 0.25
CA SER A 173 -18.73 7.44 -0.46
C SER A 173 -17.78 8.41 0.25
N LYS A 174 -16.67 7.89 0.76
CA LYS A 174 -15.64 8.68 1.45
C LYS A 174 -14.30 8.57 0.74
N LEU A 175 -13.95 7.36 0.30
CA LEU A 175 -12.67 7.07 -0.32
C LEU A 175 -12.73 7.29 -1.84
N PRO A 176 -11.60 7.60 -2.51
CA PRO A 176 -11.55 7.68 -3.96
C PRO A 176 -12.01 6.39 -4.67
N VAL A 177 -11.70 5.22 -4.08
CA VAL A 177 -12.14 3.92 -4.59
C VAL A 177 -13.66 3.79 -4.61
N ASP A 178 -14.36 4.35 -3.61
CA ASP A 178 -15.83 4.33 -3.56
C ASP A 178 -16.42 5.17 -4.69
N LYS A 179 -15.82 6.32 -4.97
CA LYS A 179 -16.24 7.20 -6.09
C LYS A 179 -16.07 6.49 -7.43
N ASN A 180 -14.97 5.75 -7.61
CA ASN A 180 -14.74 4.96 -8.82
C ASN A 180 -15.79 3.85 -8.96
N ARG A 181 -16.12 3.13 -7.89
CA ARG A 181 -17.19 2.11 -7.90
C ARG A 181 -18.54 2.71 -8.32
N ILE A 182 -18.88 3.88 -7.79
CA ILE A 182 -20.10 4.60 -8.15
C ILE A 182 -20.07 5.05 -9.62
N ALA A 183 -18.95 5.59 -10.10
CA ALA A 183 -18.79 6.05 -11.47
C ALA A 183 -18.95 4.90 -12.49
N VAL A 184 -18.42 3.71 -12.17
CA VAL A 184 -18.61 2.50 -12.99
C VAL A 184 -20.09 2.13 -13.09
N GLU A 185 -20.80 2.09 -11.97
CA GLU A 185 -22.25 1.81 -11.97
C GLU A 185 -23.06 2.91 -12.65
N GLU A 186 -22.67 4.18 -12.50
CA GLU A 186 -23.30 5.30 -13.19
C GLU A 186 -23.17 5.20 -14.71
N ASN A 187 -21.98 4.81 -15.20
CA ASN A 187 -21.77 4.53 -16.62
C ASN A 187 -22.65 3.36 -17.08
N LYS A 188 -22.70 2.25 -16.32
CA LYS A 188 -23.60 1.11 -16.62
C LYS A 188 -25.07 1.55 -16.76
N ILE A 189 -25.58 2.31 -15.78
CA ILE A 189 -26.96 2.83 -15.80
C ILE A 189 -27.18 3.73 -17.01
N SER A 190 -26.22 4.61 -17.31
CA SER A 190 -26.29 5.52 -18.45
C SER A 190 -26.32 4.78 -19.78
N THR A 191 -25.54 3.70 -19.92
CA THR A 191 -25.55 2.82 -21.10
C THR A 191 -26.90 2.14 -21.29
N ILE A 192 -27.48 1.55 -20.23
CA ILE A 192 -28.81 0.92 -20.30
C ILE A 192 -29.87 1.96 -20.68
N LYS A 193 -29.84 3.14 -20.05
CA LYS A 193 -30.76 4.24 -20.38
C LYS A 193 -30.65 4.67 -21.84
N ALA A 194 -29.44 4.81 -22.37
CA ALA A 194 -29.23 5.17 -23.77
C ALA A 194 -29.82 4.10 -24.70
N PHE A 195 -29.59 2.83 -24.42
CA PHE A 195 -30.14 1.72 -25.21
C PHE A 195 -31.67 1.64 -25.13
N ASP A 196 -32.27 1.91 -23.97
CA ASP A 196 -33.72 1.99 -23.81
C ASP A 196 -34.32 3.11 -24.66
N LEU A 197 -33.64 4.25 -24.76
CA LEU A 197 -34.06 5.34 -25.65
C LEU A 197 -33.99 4.95 -27.13
N VAL A 198 -32.94 4.22 -27.54
CA VAL A 198 -32.83 3.69 -28.91
C VAL A 198 -33.97 2.71 -29.19
N LYS A 199 -34.24 1.80 -28.25
CA LYS A 199 -35.32 0.81 -28.35
C LYS A 199 -36.70 1.47 -28.39
N ALA A 200 -36.88 2.58 -27.68
CA ALA A 200 -38.08 3.40 -27.71
C ALA A 200 -38.14 4.37 -28.91
N GLU A 201 -37.23 4.23 -29.87
CA GLU A 201 -37.12 5.05 -31.09
C GLU A 201 -36.91 6.56 -30.85
N LYS A 202 -36.49 6.94 -29.64
CA LYS A 202 -36.19 8.33 -29.26
C LYS A 202 -34.76 8.71 -29.66
N TYR A 203 -34.45 8.55 -30.94
CA TYR A 203 -33.08 8.64 -31.47
C TYR A 203 -32.39 9.99 -31.17
N LYS A 204 -33.11 11.11 -31.32
CA LYS A 204 -32.57 12.46 -31.04
C LYS A 204 -32.12 12.64 -29.58
N LEU A 205 -32.79 11.98 -28.63
CA LEU A 205 -32.45 12.03 -27.20
C LEU A 205 -31.34 11.03 -26.84
N ALA A 206 -31.22 9.92 -27.59
CA ALA A 206 -30.21 8.90 -27.37
C ALA A 206 -28.82 9.32 -27.87
N LEU A 207 -28.73 10.02 -29.00
CA LEU A 207 -27.47 10.47 -29.60
C LEU A 207 -26.51 11.17 -28.62
N PRO A 208 -26.90 12.25 -27.91
CA PRO A 208 -25.97 12.92 -26.99
C PRO A 208 -25.51 12.03 -25.83
N GLN A 209 -26.34 11.07 -25.40
CA GLN A 209 -25.96 10.11 -24.36
C GLN A 209 -24.92 9.13 -24.89
N LEU A 210 -25.15 8.58 -26.09
CA LEU A 210 -24.21 7.68 -26.76
C LEU A 210 -22.87 8.36 -27.04
N ASP A 211 -22.87 9.63 -27.48
CA ASP A 211 -21.64 10.40 -27.68
C ASP A 211 -20.82 10.52 -26.39
N SER A 212 -21.48 10.86 -25.28
CA SER A 212 -20.81 10.95 -23.98
C SER A 212 -20.26 9.62 -23.46
N LEU A 213 -20.94 8.50 -23.79
CA LEU A 213 -20.53 7.16 -23.38
C LEU A 213 -19.35 6.65 -24.21
N ILE A 214 -19.32 6.94 -25.51
CA ILE A 214 -18.24 6.52 -26.40
C ILE A 214 -16.90 7.14 -25.98
N LEU A 215 -16.90 8.38 -25.49
CA LEU A 215 -15.69 9.02 -24.94
C LEU A 215 -15.12 8.30 -23.70
N LYS A 216 -15.93 7.50 -23.01
CA LYS A 216 -15.53 6.73 -21.81
C LYS A 216 -15.25 5.27 -22.13
N GLU A 217 -15.96 4.69 -23.10
CA GLU A 217 -15.93 3.27 -23.47
C GLU A 217 -15.66 3.10 -24.97
N GLU A 218 -14.52 3.60 -25.45
CA GLU A 218 -14.16 3.63 -26.88
C GLU A 218 -14.08 2.25 -27.56
N ASN A 219 -14.00 1.17 -26.77
CA ASN A 219 -13.90 -0.21 -27.24
C ASN A 219 -15.22 -0.98 -27.14
N ASN A 220 -16.35 -0.33 -26.85
CA ASN A 220 -17.65 -1.00 -26.76
C ASN A 220 -18.39 -0.98 -28.11
N PRO A 221 -18.43 -2.10 -28.87
CA PRO A 221 -19.06 -2.15 -30.19
C PRO A 221 -20.56 -1.77 -30.18
N ASN A 222 -21.26 -2.10 -29.09
CA ASN A 222 -22.70 -1.84 -28.98
C ASN A 222 -23.01 -0.34 -28.98
N LEU A 223 -22.11 0.51 -28.43
CA LEU A 223 -22.32 1.95 -28.42
C LEU A 223 -22.29 2.52 -29.84
N PHE A 224 -21.28 2.15 -30.62
CA PHE A 224 -21.17 2.55 -32.03
C PHE A 224 -22.34 2.01 -32.86
N TYR A 225 -22.72 0.74 -32.68
CA TYR A 225 -23.87 0.16 -33.37
C TYR A 225 -25.17 0.91 -33.07
N ASN A 226 -25.45 1.20 -31.79
CA ASN A 226 -26.66 1.94 -31.40
C ASN A 226 -26.63 3.38 -31.91
N ARG A 227 -25.46 4.03 -31.95
CA ARG A 227 -25.32 5.38 -32.52
C ARG A 227 -25.51 5.37 -34.03
N ALA A 228 -24.94 4.39 -34.74
CA ALA A 228 -25.16 4.17 -36.17
C ALA A 228 -26.65 3.96 -36.49
N LEU A 229 -27.35 3.17 -35.67
CA LEU A 229 -28.79 2.97 -35.80
C LEU A 229 -29.53 4.30 -35.65
N CYS A 230 -29.22 5.10 -34.63
CA CYS A 230 -29.81 6.44 -34.45
C CYS A 230 -29.54 7.36 -35.64
N TYR A 231 -28.32 7.39 -36.15
CA TYR A 231 -27.96 8.19 -37.32
C TYR A 231 -28.69 7.74 -38.59
N SER A 232 -28.82 6.43 -38.80
CA SER A 232 -29.57 5.89 -39.95
C SER A 232 -31.04 6.32 -39.94
N LYS A 233 -31.63 6.43 -38.76
CA LYS A 233 -33.03 6.83 -38.55
C LYS A 233 -33.25 8.34 -38.55
N THR A 234 -32.18 9.13 -38.34
CA THR A 234 -32.21 10.60 -38.37
C THR A 234 -31.62 11.17 -39.67
N ALA A 235 -31.52 10.34 -40.71
CA ALA A 235 -31.03 10.69 -42.06
C ALA A 235 -29.55 11.10 -42.16
N LYS A 236 -28.75 10.85 -41.12
CA LYS A 236 -27.29 11.07 -41.11
C LYS A 236 -26.55 9.81 -41.57
N ILE A 237 -26.75 9.43 -42.83
CA ILE A 237 -26.33 8.09 -43.30
C ILE A 237 -24.80 7.95 -43.36
N LYS A 238 -24.05 9.01 -43.69
CA LYS A 238 -22.58 8.94 -43.77
C LYS A 238 -21.96 8.63 -42.41
N GLU A 239 -22.44 9.32 -41.38
CA GLU A 239 -22.02 9.13 -39.99
C GLU A 239 -22.41 7.72 -39.50
N ALA A 240 -23.61 7.26 -39.86
CA ALA A 240 -24.05 5.90 -39.55
C ALA A 240 -23.12 4.83 -40.18
N VAL A 241 -22.68 5.04 -41.41
CA VAL A 241 -21.76 4.14 -42.11
C VAL A 241 -20.41 4.09 -41.41
N SER A 242 -19.86 5.24 -41.01
CA SER A 242 -18.61 5.31 -40.25
C SER A 242 -18.68 4.55 -38.92
N ASP A 243 -19.75 4.77 -38.14
CA ASP A 243 -19.96 4.06 -36.88
C ASP A 243 -20.18 2.56 -37.07
N CYS A 244 -20.90 2.15 -38.13
CA CYS A 244 -21.05 0.75 -38.49
C CYS A 244 -19.69 0.09 -38.76
N LEU A 245 -18.81 0.75 -39.54
CA LEU A 245 -17.47 0.23 -39.82
C LEU A 245 -16.66 0.06 -38.53
N LYS A 246 -16.73 1.03 -37.61
CA LYS A 246 -16.04 0.94 -36.32
C LYS A 246 -16.59 -0.21 -35.47
N ALA A 247 -17.91 -0.36 -35.40
CA ALA A 247 -18.54 -1.47 -34.68
C ALA A 247 -18.18 -2.85 -35.28
N MET A 248 -18.11 -2.95 -36.62
CA MET A 248 -17.67 -4.17 -37.33
C MET A 248 -16.22 -4.52 -37.02
N GLN A 249 -15.31 -3.53 -37.00
CA GLN A 249 -13.91 -3.73 -36.62
C GLN A 249 -13.78 -4.25 -35.18
N LEU A 250 -14.69 -3.85 -34.29
CA LEU A 250 -14.77 -4.32 -32.92
C LEU A 250 -15.53 -5.67 -32.77
N GLY A 251 -15.97 -6.28 -33.88
CA GLY A 251 -16.57 -7.62 -33.91
C GLY A 251 -18.11 -7.66 -33.87
N ASP A 252 -18.81 -6.54 -34.03
CA ASP A 252 -20.28 -6.52 -34.04
C ASP A 252 -20.87 -7.03 -35.37
N LYS A 253 -21.51 -8.21 -35.33
CA LYS A 253 -22.17 -8.81 -36.50
C LYS A 253 -23.46 -8.09 -36.92
N LYS A 254 -24.15 -7.41 -36.01
CA LYS A 254 -25.37 -6.65 -36.34
C LYS A 254 -25.01 -5.38 -37.12
N ALA A 255 -23.85 -4.80 -36.84
CA ALA A 255 -23.31 -3.66 -37.58
C ALA A 255 -23.08 -3.98 -39.06
N ASP A 256 -22.57 -5.18 -39.39
CA ASP A 256 -22.40 -5.61 -40.79
C ASP A 256 -23.75 -5.68 -41.54
N LYS A 257 -24.78 -6.26 -40.90
CA LYS A 257 -26.13 -6.28 -41.48
C LYS A 257 -26.70 -4.88 -41.69
N LEU A 258 -26.50 -3.98 -40.74
CA LEU A 258 -26.96 -2.59 -40.86
C LEU A 258 -26.18 -1.84 -41.94
N TYR A 259 -24.85 -1.98 -41.98
CA TYR A 259 -23.95 -1.41 -42.98
C TYR A 259 -24.41 -1.76 -44.40
N ASN A 260 -24.63 -3.05 -44.69
CA ASN A 260 -25.09 -3.50 -46.00
C ASN A 260 -26.47 -2.94 -46.38
N LYS A 261 -27.35 -2.73 -45.40
CA LYS A 261 -28.68 -2.14 -45.62
C LYS A 261 -28.63 -0.64 -45.92
N ILE A 262 -27.82 0.12 -45.20
CA ILE A 262 -27.78 1.59 -45.33
C ILE A 262 -26.79 2.06 -46.41
N ASN A 263 -25.83 1.22 -46.79
CA ASN A 263 -24.80 1.52 -47.77
C ASN A 263 -24.86 0.55 -48.96
N PRO A 264 -25.83 0.70 -49.87
CA PRO A 264 -25.98 -0.21 -51.00
C PRO A 264 -24.83 -0.07 -51.99
N ILE A 265 -24.54 -1.18 -52.68
CA ILE A 265 -23.62 -1.19 -53.82
C ILE A 265 -24.30 -0.48 -55.00
N LYS A 266 -23.57 0.43 -55.63
CA LYS A 266 -23.95 1.10 -56.86
C LYS A 266 -23.01 0.68 -57.98
N LYS A 267 -23.53 0.71 -59.21
CA LYS A 267 -22.74 0.47 -60.42
C LYS A 267 -22.57 1.78 -61.17
N ARG A 268 -21.36 2.01 -61.68
CA ARG A 268 -21.10 3.08 -62.66
C ARG A 268 -20.36 2.49 -63.84
N ILE A 269 -20.63 3.03 -65.02
CA ILE A 269 -19.92 2.64 -66.23
C ILE A 269 -18.52 3.24 -66.14
N VAL A 270 -17.50 2.40 -66.27
CA VAL A 270 -16.09 2.82 -66.25
C VAL A 270 -15.41 2.68 -67.61
N GLY A 271 -16.07 2.02 -68.55
CA GLY A 271 -15.58 1.84 -69.91
C GLY A 271 -16.54 0.99 -70.74
N TYR A 272 -16.13 0.69 -71.96
CA TYR A 272 -16.87 -0.16 -72.89
C TYR A 272 -15.91 -1.20 -73.45
N ILE A 273 -16.41 -2.42 -73.64
CA ILE A 273 -15.70 -3.51 -74.32
C ILE A 273 -16.40 -3.84 -75.63
N THR A 274 -15.65 -4.21 -76.65
CA THR A 274 -16.20 -4.57 -77.96
C THR A 274 -17.06 -5.82 -77.81
N ARG A 275 -18.30 -5.80 -78.31
CA ARG A 275 -19.18 -6.96 -78.37
C ARG A 275 -19.17 -7.54 -79.78
N CYS A 276 -18.87 -8.83 -79.89
CA CYS A 276 -18.96 -9.57 -81.14
C CYS A 276 -20.41 -9.96 -81.41
N CYS A 277 -20.77 -10.18 -82.68
CA CYS A 277 -22.16 -10.49 -83.05
C CYS A 277 -22.65 -11.88 -82.62
N ASP A 278 -21.75 -12.78 -82.24
CA ASP A 278 -22.08 -14.03 -81.57
C ASP A 278 -22.37 -13.88 -80.06
N GLY A 279 -22.27 -12.66 -79.51
CA GLY A 279 -22.51 -12.35 -78.10
C GLY A 279 -21.29 -12.43 -77.19
N SER A 280 -20.12 -12.81 -77.72
CA SER A 280 -18.85 -12.77 -76.98
C SER A 280 -18.31 -11.33 -76.87
N THR A 281 -17.39 -11.09 -75.93
CA THR A 281 -16.72 -9.79 -75.77
C THR A 281 -15.24 -9.89 -76.12
N SER A 282 -14.71 -8.88 -76.81
CA SER A 282 -13.29 -8.78 -77.18
C SER A 282 -12.65 -7.53 -76.58
N GLY A 283 -11.49 -7.70 -75.95
CA GLY A 283 -10.64 -6.58 -75.52
C GLY A 283 -9.87 -5.92 -76.68
N SER A 284 -9.91 -6.51 -77.88
CA SER A 284 -9.27 -5.96 -79.07
C SER A 284 -10.15 -4.91 -79.75
N THR A 285 -9.51 -3.92 -80.36
CA THR A 285 -10.18 -2.85 -81.13
C THR A 285 -9.49 -2.69 -82.48
N GLY A 286 -10.26 -2.47 -83.56
CA GLY A 286 -9.71 -2.23 -84.90
C GLY A 286 -10.11 -3.28 -85.95
N ARG A 287 -9.52 -3.19 -87.15
CA ARG A 287 -9.85 -4.05 -88.29
C ARG A 287 -9.50 -5.53 -88.01
N GLY A 288 -10.45 -6.43 -88.27
CA GLY A 288 -10.31 -7.88 -88.02
C GLY A 288 -10.79 -8.36 -86.65
N THR A 289 -11.18 -7.44 -85.76
CA THR A 289 -11.79 -7.78 -84.46
C THR A 289 -13.09 -8.56 -84.67
N CYS A 290 -13.30 -9.62 -83.89
CA CYS A 290 -14.47 -10.51 -84.00
C CYS A 290 -14.63 -11.20 -85.37
N SER A 291 -13.57 -11.30 -86.19
CA SER A 291 -13.63 -11.91 -87.53
C SER A 291 -14.13 -13.36 -87.53
N HIS A 292 -13.81 -14.14 -86.49
CA HIS A 292 -14.30 -15.51 -86.30
C HIS A 292 -15.64 -15.58 -85.53
N HIS A 293 -16.14 -14.43 -85.08
CA HIS A 293 -17.29 -14.26 -84.19
C HIS A 293 -18.42 -13.45 -84.87
N GLY A 294 -18.46 -13.44 -86.20
CA GLY A 294 -19.49 -12.76 -87.00
C GLY A 294 -19.31 -11.24 -87.14
N GLY A 295 -18.15 -10.70 -86.77
CA GLY A 295 -17.86 -9.26 -86.81
C GLY A 295 -18.22 -8.55 -85.50
N VAL A 296 -17.87 -7.26 -85.44
CA VAL A 296 -18.23 -6.38 -84.31
C VAL A 296 -19.68 -5.96 -84.48
N CYS A 297 -20.47 -6.09 -83.43
CA CYS A 297 -21.87 -5.69 -83.45
C CYS A 297 -22.07 -4.19 -83.20
N ASP A 298 -23.25 -3.68 -83.53
CA ASP A 298 -23.54 -2.23 -83.60
C ASP A 298 -23.42 -1.49 -82.26
N TRP A 299 -23.28 -2.20 -81.14
CA TRP A 299 -23.09 -1.61 -79.82
C TRP A 299 -21.98 -2.30 -79.01
N SER A 300 -21.20 -1.49 -78.30
CA SER A 300 -20.24 -1.96 -77.30
C SER A 300 -20.92 -2.30 -75.98
N GLU A 301 -20.37 -3.26 -75.23
CA GLU A 301 -20.89 -3.67 -73.94
C GLU A 301 -20.31 -2.80 -72.81
N PRO A 302 -21.13 -2.19 -71.94
CA PRO A 302 -20.64 -1.37 -70.84
C PRO A 302 -19.98 -2.21 -69.75
N ILE A 303 -18.79 -1.79 -69.33
CA ILE A 303 -18.09 -2.34 -68.16
C ILE A 303 -18.54 -1.57 -66.92
N TYR A 304 -19.10 -2.30 -65.95
CA TYR A 304 -19.54 -1.73 -64.69
C TYR A 304 -18.50 -1.92 -63.58
N GLN A 305 -18.23 -0.86 -62.83
CA GLN A 305 -17.54 -0.93 -61.54
C GLN A 305 -18.55 -0.81 -60.41
N GLU A 306 -18.51 -1.75 -59.47
CA GLU A 306 -19.25 -1.69 -58.22
C GLU A 306 -18.51 -0.82 -57.19
N TYR A 307 -19.25 0.05 -56.50
CA TYR A 307 -18.75 0.90 -55.42
C TYR A 307 -19.84 1.09 -54.36
N ARG A 308 -19.48 1.41 -53.12
CA ARG A 308 -20.48 1.69 -52.07
C ARG A 308 -20.96 3.14 -52.15
N LYS A 309 -22.26 3.38 -51.96
CA LYS A 309 -22.86 4.72 -52.09
C LYS A 309 -22.20 5.76 -51.17
N TYR A 310 -21.76 5.35 -49.99
CA TYR A 310 -21.17 6.22 -48.95
C TYR A 310 -19.76 5.78 -48.57
N GLU A 311 -19.00 5.24 -49.55
CA GLU A 311 -17.55 5.09 -49.46
C GLU A 311 -16.82 6.43 -49.29
#